data_AF-A0A7J4IY42-F1
#
_entry.id   AF-A0A7J4IY42-F1
#
_cell.length_a   1.000
_cell.length_b   1.000
_cell.length_c   1.000
_cell.angle_alpha   90.00
_cell.angle_beta   90.00
_cell.angle_gamma   90.00
#
_symmetry.space_group_name_H-M   'P 1'
#
loop_
_entity.id
_entity.type
_entity.pdbx_description
1 polymer ?
#
loop_
_entity_poly.entity_id
_entity_poly.type
_entity_poly.pdbx_seq_one_letter_code
_entity_poly.pdbx_strand_id
1 'polypeptide(L)'
;MPDEKLVQGFLPPYKYPLKLDPQNPVSLGVYANPTHYQTFREDVVADMEAAKEILVEAGKKWGKLTGREYGLINAYKVKDADRVLLSVGSVMDNVVMVVDELREKGEKVGALHLRVLRPFPREEIAKALEGKKVGVIDRDLSIGAQAPIYLEIAEALNGKGAQVSSFYGGLGGRGVKRVHIRELFEKLRKGPVKQWITTEPPKAAMKG
;
A
#
# COMPACT_ATOMS: atom_id res chain seq x y z
N MET A 1 -20.46 7.00 9.17
CA MET A 1 -19.85 7.98 8.23
C MET A 1 -19.73 9.31 8.96
N PRO A 2 -18.67 10.12 8.73
CA PRO A 2 -18.61 11.48 9.31
C PRO A 2 -19.81 12.31 8.83
N ASP A 3 -20.30 13.24 9.65
CA ASP A 3 -21.37 14.14 9.26
C ASP A 3 -20.87 15.20 8.25
N GLU A 4 -21.80 15.74 7.46
CA GLU A 4 -21.48 16.67 6.38
C GLU A 4 -20.82 17.96 6.88
N LYS A 5 -21.25 18.49 8.03
CA LYS A 5 -20.70 19.74 8.59
C LYS A 5 -19.25 19.55 9.00
N LEU A 6 -18.91 18.41 9.59
CA LEU A 6 -17.53 18.06 9.92
C LEU A 6 -16.67 17.97 8.68
N VAL A 7 -17.16 17.36 7.60
CA VAL A 7 -16.43 17.25 6.33
C VAL A 7 -16.20 18.64 5.71
N GLN A 8 -17.25 19.47 5.66
CA GLN A 8 -17.15 20.84 5.14
C GLN A 8 -16.19 21.70 5.96
N GLY A 9 -16.17 21.55 7.29
CA GLY A 9 -15.24 22.27 8.17
C GLY A 9 -13.79 21.79 8.06
N PHE A 10 -13.55 20.55 7.62
CA PHE A 10 -12.21 20.02 7.41
C PHE A 10 -11.61 20.45 6.07
N LEU A 11 -12.42 20.52 5.01
CA LEU A 11 -11.95 20.86 3.68
C LEU A 11 -11.70 22.38 3.56
N PRO A 12 -10.52 22.81 3.09
CA PRO A 12 -10.32 24.22 2.78
C PRO A 12 -11.25 24.67 1.64
N PRO A 13 -11.62 25.96 1.54
CA PRO A 13 -12.36 26.47 0.40
C PRO A 13 -11.66 26.10 -0.91
N TYR A 14 -12.41 25.52 -1.85
CA TYR A 14 -11.84 25.13 -3.13
C TYR A 14 -11.41 26.38 -3.91
N LYS A 15 -10.10 26.53 -4.11
CA LYS A 15 -9.50 27.54 -4.98
C LYS A 15 -8.68 26.85 -6.05
N TYR A 16 -9.17 26.87 -7.28
CA TYR A 16 -8.42 26.35 -8.42
C TYR A 16 -7.41 27.41 -8.89
N PRO A 17 -6.10 27.16 -8.80
CA PRO A 17 -5.09 28.19 -9.06
C PRO A 17 -4.93 28.51 -10.56
N LEU A 18 -5.39 27.65 -11.47
CA LEU A 18 -5.14 27.73 -12.91
C LEU A 18 -6.44 27.77 -13.73
N LYS A 19 -7.39 28.63 -13.34
CA LYS A 19 -8.68 28.76 -14.03
C LYS A 19 -8.49 29.29 -15.46
N LEU A 20 -9.19 28.68 -16.42
CA LEU A 20 -9.34 29.26 -17.77
C LEU A 20 -10.26 30.48 -17.68
N ASP A 21 -9.68 31.66 -17.84
CA ASP A 21 -10.37 32.94 -17.75
C ASP A 21 -9.92 33.84 -18.92
N PRO A 22 -10.82 34.27 -19.81
CA PRO A 22 -10.45 35.20 -20.89
C PRO A 22 -9.88 36.54 -20.40
N GLN A 23 -10.24 36.99 -19.19
CA GLN A 23 -9.72 38.22 -18.59
C GLN A 23 -8.33 38.02 -17.98
N ASN A 24 -7.95 36.77 -17.67
CA ASN A 24 -6.63 36.39 -17.17
C ASN A 24 -6.17 35.10 -17.86
N PRO A 25 -5.82 35.17 -19.16
CA PRO A 25 -5.60 33.97 -19.97
C PRO A 25 -4.33 33.24 -19.54
N VAL A 26 -4.41 31.91 -19.48
CA VAL A 26 -3.29 31.01 -19.24
C VAL A 26 -3.21 29.95 -20.33
N SER A 27 -2.00 29.53 -20.68
CA SER A 27 -1.77 28.41 -21.59
C SER A 27 -1.42 27.16 -20.79
N LEU A 28 -2.21 26.10 -20.92
CA LEU A 28 -2.05 24.84 -20.21
C LEU A 28 -1.70 23.72 -21.21
N GLY A 29 -0.79 22.82 -20.84
CA GLY A 29 -0.41 21.67 -21.68
C GLY A 29 0.36 22.04 -22.95
N VAL A 30 1.14 23.12 -22.90
CA VAL A 30 1.97 23.57 -24.04
C VAL A 30 3.08 22.57 -24.36
N TYR A 31 3.51 22.58 -25.62
CA TYR A 31 4.67 21.80 -26.05
C TYR A 31 5.93 22.26 -25.30
N ALA A 32 6.64 21.32 -24.68
CA ALA A 32 7.95 21.54 -24.09
C ALA A 32 9.00 20.79 -24.92
N ASN A 33 10.01 21.52 -25.37
CA ASN A 33 11.14 20.93 -26.09
C ASN A 33 12.07 20.15 -25.13
N PRO A 34 12.98 19.31 -25.64
CA PRO A 34 13.89 18.50 -24.80
C PRO A 34 14.74 19.30 -23.81
N THR A 35 15.01 20.58 -24.06
CA THR A 35 15.77 21.45 -23.15
C THR A 35 15.02 21.77 -21.85
N HIS A 36 13.69 21.73 -21.86
CA HIS A 36 12.86 22.08 -20.69
C HIS A 36 12.10 20.89 -20.09
N TYR A 37 11.77 19.89 -20.91
CA TYR A 37 10.88 18.80 -20.49
C TYR A 37 11.44 18.01 -19.30
N GLN A 38 12.76 17.76 -19.26
CA GLN A 38 13.38 17.05 -18.15
C GLN A 38 13.23 17.82 -16.83
N THR A 39 13.56 19.12 -16.80
CA THR A 39 13.44 19.95 -15.60
C THR A 39 12.00 19.98 -15.08
N PHE A 40 11.02 20.14 -15.97
CA PHE A 40 9.61 20.04 -15.58
C PHE A 40 9.26 18.69 -14.93
N ARG A 41 9.83 17.58 -15.41
CA ARG A 41 9.61 16.26 -14.80
C ARG A 41 10.30 16.13 -13.45
N GLU A 42 11.46 16.75 -13.25
CA GLU A 42 12.15 16.82 -11.96
C GLU A 42 11.31 17.61 -10.93
N ASP A 43 10.72 18.74 -11.34
CA ASP A 43 9.82 19.53 -10.49
C ASP A 43 8.59 18.72 -10.07
N VAL A 44 7.96 17.99 -10.99
CA VAL A 44 6.82 17.11 -10.68
C VAL A 44 7.19 15.99 -9.70
N VAL A 45 8.43 15.47 -9.78
CA VAL A 45 8.94 14.48 -8.81
C VAL A 45 9.14 15.13 -7.44
N ALA A 46 9.72 16.34 -7.39
CA ALA A 46 9.90 17.08 -6.15
C ALA A 46 8.55 17.42 -5.48
N ASP A 47 7.56 17.85 -6.25
CA ASP A 47 6.20 18.12 -5.78
C ASP A 47 5.52 16.86 -5.24
N MET A 48 5.72 15.72 -5.90
CA MET A 48 5.25 14.43 -5.41
C MET A 48 5.87 14.17 -4.04
N GLU A 49 7.19 14.17 -3.89
CA GLU A 49 7.83 13.91 -2.59
C GLU A 49 7.37 14.89 -1.49
N ALA A 50 7.21 16.19 -1.80
CA ALA A 50 6.70 17.20 -0.88
C ALA A 50 5.26 16.91 -0.39
N ALA A 51 4.43 16.24 -1.20
CA ALA A 51 3.07 15.87 -0.81
C ALA A 51 3.03 14.92 0.40
N LYS A 52 4.14 14.22 0.70
CA LYS A 52 4.24 13.30 1.84
C LYS A 52 3.91 14.00 3.17
N GLU A 53 4.49 15.17 3.43
CA GLU A 53 4.28 15.92 4.66
C GLU A 53 2.82 16.40 4.78
N ILE A 54 2.26 16.90 3.68
CA ILE A 54 0.87 17.36 3.60
C ILE A 54 -0.09 16.22 3.94
N LEU A 55 0.13 15.01 3.41
CA LEU A 55 -0.69 13.83 3.67
C LEU A 55 -0.65 13.43 5.15
N VAL A 56 0.52 13.43 5.77
CA VAL A 56 0.69 13.11 7.20
C VAL A 56 0.00 14.17 8.07
N GLU A 57 0.17 15.45 7.77
CA GLU A 57 -0.47 16.53 8.50
C GLU A 57 -1.99 16.47 8.39
N ALA A 58 -2.52 16.25 7.17
CA ALA A 58 -3.94 16.08 6.92
C ALA A 58 -4.52 14.91 7.73
N GLY A 59 -3.82 13.77 7.74
CA GLY A 59 -4.23 12.59 8.51
C GLY A 59 -4.25 12.82 10.02
N LYS A 60 -3.28 13.56 10.56
CA LYS A 60 -3.27 13.99 11.98
C LYS A 60 -4.42 14.94 12.30
N LYS A 61 -4.66 15.94 11.45
CA LYS A 61 -5.79 16.89 11.62
C LYS A 61 -7.12 16.14 11.62
N TRP A 62 -7.29 15.20 10.69
CA TRP A 62 -8.47 14.35 10.63
C TRP A 62 -8.63 13.44 11.87
N GLY A 63 -7.51 12.92 12.39
CA GLY A 63 -7.47 12.16 13.63
C GLY A 63 -7.96 12.95 14.83
N LYS A 64 -7.54 14.22 14.99
CA LYS A 64 -8.00 15.11 16.05
C LYS A 64 -9.52 15.36 16.02
N LEU A 65 -10.11 15.40 14.83
CA LEU A 65 -11.54 15.66 14.65
C LEU A 65 -12.41 14.41 14.82
N THR A 66 -11.90 13.24 14.42
CA THR A 66 -12.73 12.03 14.28
C THR A 66 -12.29 10.84 15.13
N GLY A 67 -11.16 10.95 15.83
CA GLY A 67 -10.50 9.84 16.52
C GLY A 67 -9.83 8.82 15.60
N ARG A 68 -9.85 9.05 14.28
CA ARG A 68 -9.25 8.15 13.28
C ARG A 68 -8.10 8.84 12.57
N GLU A 69 -6.90 8.65 13.08
CA GLU A 69 -5.68 9.16 12.47
C GLU A 69 -5.24 8.26 11.30
N TYR A 70 -4.75 8.89 10.24
CA TYR A 70 -4.19 8.19 9.08
C TYR A 70 -2.77 8.67 8.81
N GLY A 71 -1.90 7.74 8.42
CA GLY A 71 -0.57 8.02 7.89
C GLY A 71 -0.37 7.39 6.51
N LEU A 72 0.87 7.40 6.03
CA LEU A 72 1.25 6.78 4.75
C LEU A 72 1.12 5.25 4.77
N ILE A 73 1.35 4.68 5.95
CA ILE A 73 1.18 3.27 6.28
C ILE A 73 0.37 3.14 7.57
N ASN A 74 -0.34 2.03 7.71
CA ASN A 74 -0.98 1.65 8.96
C ASN A 74 -0.45 0.28 9.40
N ALA A 75 0.36 0.28 10.45
CA ALA A 75 1.01 -0.91 11.00
C ALA A 75 0.20 -1.47 12.17
N TYR A 76 -0.23 -2.73 12.05
CA TYR A 76 -0.99 -3.44 13.07
C TYR A 76 -0.16 -4.60 13.64
N LYS A 77 0.16 -4.52 14.95
CA LYS A 77 0.98 -5.52 15.67
C LYS A 77 2.31 -5.86 14.97
N VAL A 78 2.99 -4.87 14.37
CA VAL A 78 4.23 -5.07 13.60
C VAL A 78 5.49 -5.02 14.47
N LYS A 79 5.49 -4.25 15.56
CA LYS A 79 6.68 -3.95 16.38
C LYS A 79 7.47 -5.20 16.77
N ASP A 80 6.78 -6.20 17.31
CA ASP A 80 7.35 -7.48 17.78
C ASP A 80 7.10 -8.64 16.80
N ALA A 81 6.56 -8.38 15.60
CA ALA A 81 6.26 -9.41 14.62
C ALA A 81 7.53 -9.89 13.90
N ASP A 82 7.63 -11.19 13.70
CA ASP A 82 8.67 -11.83 12.88
C ASP A 82 8.21 -12.00 11.42
N ARG A 83 6.88 -12.14 11.24
CA ARG A 83 6.22 -12.28 9.93
C ARG A 83 5.16 -11.21 9.74
N VAL A 84 5.18 -10.52 8.60
CA VAL A 84 4.22 -9.44 8.31
C VAL A 84 3.61 -9.66 6.93
N LEU A 85 2.29 -9.60 6.83
CA LEU A 85 1.61 -9.49 5.54
C LEU A 85 1.30 -8.02 5.24
N LEU A 86 1.56 -7.61 4.01
CA LEU A 86 1.40 -6.25 3.51
C LEU A 86 0.50 -6.25 2.28
N SER A 87 -0.44 -5.30 2.22
CA SER A 87 -1.25 -5.08 1.02
C SER A 87 -1.87 -3.67 1.01
N VAL A 88 -2.65 -3.42 -0.04
CA VAL A 88 -3.53 -2.26 -0.21
C VAL A 88 -4.99 -2.70 -0.20
N GLY A 89 -5.90 -1.78 0.10
CA GLY A 89 -7.34 -2.02 -0.01
C GLY A 89 -7.92 -3.06 0.97
N SER A 90 -9.08 -3.60 0.60
CA SER A 90 -9.98 -4.35 1.51
C SER A 90 -9.48 -5.72 1.96
N VAL A 91 -8.46 -6.29 1.32
CA VAL A 91 -7.89 -7.57 1.79
C VAL A 91 -7.28 -7.43 3.19
N MET A 92 -6.86 -6.21 3.56
CA MET A 92 -6.25 -5.94 4.86
C MET A 92 -7.18 -6.20 6.03
N ASP A 93 -8.51 -6.10 5.86
CA ASP A 93 -9.46 -6.45 6.93
C ASP A 93 -9.37 -7.95 7.27
N ASN A 94 -9.26 -8.81 6.25
CA ASN A 94 -9.03 -10.24 6.43
C ASN A 94 -7.64 -10.52 7.04
N VAL A 95 -6.63 -9.74 6.69
CA VAL A 95 -5.28 -9.87 7.25
C VAL A 95 -5.29 -9.55 8.75
N VAL A 96 -5.90 -8.44 9.15
CA VAL A 96 -6.01 -8.02 10.56
C VAL A 96 -6.74 -9.07 11.39
N MET A 97 -7.90 -9.56 10.90
CA MET A 97 -8.64 -10.63 11.59
C MET A 97 -7.80 -11.89 11.80
N VAL A 98 -7.04 -12.33 10.77
CA VAL A 98 -6.18 -13.50 10.90
C VAL A 98 -4.96 -13.24 11.78
N VAL A 99 -4.42 -12.02 11.78
CA VAL A 99 -3.36 -11.62 12.73
C VAL A 99 -3.85 -11.78 14.16
N ASP A 100 -5.07 -11.36 14.48
CA ASP A 100 -5.65 -11.54 15.82
C ASP A 100 -5.81 -13.03 16.17
N GLU A 101 -6.41 -13.83 15.28
CA GLU A 101 -6.58 -15.28 15.45
C GLU A 101 -5.24 -16.01 15.70
N LEU A 102 -4.15 -15.59 15.06
CA LEU A 102 -2.83 -16.21 15.21
C LEU A 102 -2.07 -15.68 16.43
N ARG A 103 -2.29 -14.41 16.79
CA ARG A 103 -1.72 -13.79 18.00
C ARG A 103 -2.29 -14.42 19.28
N GLU A 104 -3.57 -14.76 19.29
CA GLU A 104 -4.20 -15.53 20.37
C GLU A 104 -3.54 -16.91 20.57
N LYS A 105 -2.94 -17.47 19.51
CA LYS A 105 -2.18 -18.73 19.54
C LYS A 105 -0.69 -18.54 19.84
N GLY A 106 -0.28 -17.33 20.22
CA GLY A 106 1.10 -17.00 20.58
C GLY A 106 2.02 -16.71 19.38
N GLU A 107 1.51 -16.58 18.16
CA GLU A 107 2.35 -16.27 17.01
C GLU A 107 2.69 -14.78 16.89
N LYS A 108 3.97 -14.48 16.60
CA LYS A 108 4.46 -13.12 16.34
C LYS A 108 4.22 -12.68 14.89
N VAL A 109 2.95 -12.42 14.56
CA VAL A 109 2.53 -11.97 13.21
C VAL A 109 2.00 -10.54 13.21
N GLY A 110 2.21 -9.80 12.13
CA GLY A 110 1.71 -8.43 11.97
C GLY A 110 1.05 -8.21 10.60
N ALA A 111 0.36 -7.08 10.48
CA ALA A 111 -0.21 -6.60 9.23
C ALA A 111 0.29 -5.18 8.93
N LEU A 112 0.62 -4.87 7.68
CA LEU A 112 0.97 -3.52 7.25
C LEU A 112 0.08 -3.09 6.08
N HIS A 113 -0.81 -2.14 6.31
CA HIS A 113 -1.66 -1.58 5.27
C HIS A 113 -0.93 -0.40 4.62
N LEU A 114 -0.56 -0.56 3.35
CA LEU A 114 -0.05 0.54 2.54
C LEU A 114 -1.24 1.45 2.15
N ARG A 115 -1.26 2.68 2.69
CA ARG A 115 -2.38 3.63 2.50
C ARG A 115 -2.11 4.60 1.37
N VAL A 116 -0.86 5.05 1.25
CA VAL A 116 -0.40 5.96 0.20
C VAL A 116 0.56 5.19 -0.70
N LEU A 117 0.16 4.97 -1.95
CA LEU A 117 1.02 4.33 -2.95
C LEU A 117 2.02 5.34 -3.54
N ARG A 118 1.60 6.59 -3.74
CA ARG A 118 2.43 7.71 -4.20
C ARG A 118 2.11 8.96 -3.37
N PRO A 119 3.10 9.63 -2.76
CA PRO A 119 4.54 9.29 -2.77
C PRO A 119 4.80 7.96 -2.08
N PHE A 120 5.72 7.16 -2.60
CA PHE A 120 5.93 5.82 -2.06
C PHE A 120 6.68 5.90 -0.72
N PRO A 121 6.14 5.34 0.39
CA PRO A 121 6.68 5.57 1.73
C PRO A 121 7.86 4.66 2.06
N ARG A 122 8.95 4.76 1.28
CA ARG A 122 10.14 3.89 1.35
C ARG A 122 10.74 3.83 2.75
N GLU A 123 10.96 4.99 3.38
CA GLU A 123 11.60 5.08 4.69
C GLU A 123 10.74 4.47 5.79
N GLU A 124 9.43 4.73 5.75
CA GLU A 124 8.48 4.23 6.72
C GLU A 124 8.31 2.71 6.60
N ILE A 125 8.28 2.19 5.37
CA ILE A 125 8.26 0.75 5.08
C ILE A 125 9.56 0.10 5.59
N ALA A 126 10.72 0.65 5.24
CA ALA A 126 12.02 0.10 5.64
C ALA A 126 12.13 0.03 7.16
N LYS A 127 11.81 1.13 7.86
CA LYS A 127 11.81 1.18 9.32
C LYS A 127 10.84 0.19 9.97
N ALA A 128 9.67 -0.01 9.38
CA ALA A 128 8.66 -0.91 9.93
C ALA A 128 9.00 -2.40 9.73
N LEU A 129 9.71 -2.75 8.64
CA LEU A 129 9.85 -4.13 8.18
C LEU A 129 11.29 -4.66 8.09
N GLU A 130 12.29 -3.87 8.47
CA GLU A 130 13.69 -4.31 8.57
C GLU A 130 13.83 -5.62 9.35
N GLY A 131 14.60 -6.56 8.79
CA GLY A 131 14.87 -7.88 9.37
C GLY A 131 13.67 -8.85 9.44
N LYS A 132 12.49 -8.47 8.94
CA LYS A 132 11.26 -9.29 9.02
C LYS A 132 11.07 -10.20 7.81
N LYS A 133 10.26 -11.24 7.97
CA LYS A 133 9.72 -12.03 6.84
C LYS A 133 8.44 -11.36 6.34
N VAL A 134 8.49 -10.76 5.16
CA VAL A 134 7.40 -9.95 4.60
C VAL A 134 6.72 -10.72 3.48
N GLY A 135 5.40 -10.77 3.48
CA GLY A 135 4.61 -11.25 2.34
C GLY A 135 3.78 -10.14 1.76
N VAL A 136 4.03 -9.78 0.51
CA VAL A 136 3.25 -8.76 -0.19
C VAL A 136 2.11 -9.43 -0.93
N ILE A 137 0.89 -8.99 -0.65
CA ILE A 137 -0.32 -9.42 -1.34
C ILE A 137 -0.66 -8.36 -2.39
N ASP A 138 -0.49 -8.70 -3.66
CA ASP A 138 -0.89 -7.87 -4.79
C ASP A 138 -2.21 -8.38 -5.39
N ARG A 139 -3.08 -7.44 -5.73
CA ARG A 139 -4.28 -7.71 -6.57
C ARG A 139 -4.08 -7.24 -8.00
N ASP A 140 -2.84 -7.31 -8.45
CA ASP A 140 -2.40 -6.98 -9.79
C ASP A 140 -1.17 -7.84 -10.14
N LEU A 141 -0.85 -7.94 -11.43
CA LEU A 141 0.34 -8.62 -11.91
C LEU A 141 0.83 -7.95 -13.18
N SER A 142 2.08 -7.48 -13.16
CA SER A 142 2.79 -7.09 -14.37
C SER A 142 3.12 -8.34 -15.18
N ILE A 143 2.37 -8.59 -16.27
CA ILE A 143 2.53 -9.78 -17.11
C ILE A 143 3.97 -9.83 -17.66
N GLY A 144 4.68 -10.93 -17.42
CA GLY A 144 6.10 -11.09 -17.77
C GLY A 144 7.08 -10.62 -16.69
N ALA A 145 6.60 -10.06 -15.59
CA ALA A 145 7.38 -9.63 -14.43
C ALA A 145 6.73 -10.12 -13.11
N GLN A 146 7.05 -9.46 -12.00
CA GLN A 146 6.40 -9.68 -10.71
C GLN A 146 5.33 -8.64 -10.44
N ALA A 147 4.56 -8.85 -9.38
CA ALA A 147 3.51 -7.92 -8.99
C ALA A 147 4.08 -6.54 -8.58
N PRO A 148 3.39 -5.44 -8.91
CA PRO A 148 3.96 -4.10 -8.86
C PRO A 148 4.29 -3.62 -7.44
N ILE A 149 3.43 -3.85 -6.45
CA ILE A 149 3.70 -3.42 -5.07
C ILE A 149 4.84 -4.25 -4.49
N TYR A 150 4.87 -5.56 -4.76
CA TYR A 150 5.99 -6.41 -4.37
C TYR A 150 7.34 -5.85 -4.84
N LEU A 151 7.45 -5.36 -6.09
CA LEU A 151 8.70 -4.82 -6.62
C LEU A 151 9.17 -3.59 -5.83
N GLU A 152 8.26 -2.68 -5.49
CA GLU A 152 8.59 -1.47 -4.73
C GLU A 152 8.93 -1.78 -3.27
N ILE A 153 8.25 -2.76 -2.66
CA ILE A 153 8.57 -3.23 -1.30
C ILE A 153 9.93 -3.95 -1.28
N ALA A 154 10.22 -4.77 -2.29
CA ALA A 154 11.49 -5.46 -2.40
C ALA A 154 12.65 -4.46 -2.56
N GLU A 155 12.45 -3.40 -3.34
CA GLU A 155 13.42 -2.31 -3.49
C GLU A 155 13.61 -1.55 -2.16
N ALA A 156 12.53 -1.15 -1.49
CA ALA A 156 12.59 -0.44 -0.21
C ALA A 156 13.28 -1.23 0.91
N LEU A 157 13.25 -2.57 0.83
CA LEU A 157 13.84 -3.47 1.82
C LEU A 157 15.18 -4.07 1.38
N ASN A 158 15.69 -3.67 0.20
CA ASN A 158 16.97 -4.14 -0.27
C ASN A 158 18.09 -3.74 0.70
N GLY A 159 18.92 -4.72 1.10
CA GLY A 159 19.97 -4.51 2.10
C GLY A 159 19.47 -4.31 3.54
N LYS A 160 18.17 -4.46 3.84
CA LYS A 160 17.58 -4.32 5.19
C LYS A 160 17.35 -5.65 5.90
N GLY A 161 17.99 -6.73 5.46
CA GLY A 161 17.87 -8.08 6.06
C GLY A 161 16.48 -8.71 6.02
N ALA A 162 15.50 -8.07 5.37
CA ALA A 162 14.15 -8.60 5.26
C ALA A 162 14.07 -9.70 4.19
N GLN A 163 13.20 -10.68 4.42
CA GLN A 163 12.90 -11.76 3.47
C GLN A 163 11.54 -11.48 2.83
N VAL A 164 11.53 -11.07 1.55
CA VAL A 164 10.30 -10.60 0.88
C VAL A 164 9.72 -11.65 -0.05
N SER A 165 8.47 -12.05 0.21
CA SER A 165 7.65 -12.94 -0.62
C SER A 165 6.62 -12.15 -1.44
N SER A 166 6.27 -12.69 -2.60
CA SER A 166 5.26 -12.16 -3.51
C SER A 166 4.06 -13.11 -3.58
N PHE A 167 2.87 -12.61 -3.28
CA PHE A 167 1.62 -13.34 -3.39
C PHE A 167 0.66 -12.51 -4.23
N TYR A 168 0.24 -13.03 -5.39
CA TYR A 168 -0.64 -12.28 -6.29
C TYR A 168 -1.91 -13.07 -6.57
N GLY A 169 -3.06 -12.38 -6.54
CA GLY A 169 -4.34 -13.02 -6.75
C GLY A 169 -5.52 -12.12 -6.44
N GLY A 170 -6.72 -12.71 -6.39
CA GLY A 170 -7.94 -11.94 -6.25
C GLY A 170 -8.27 -11.04 -7.44
N LEU A 171 -7.78 -11.39 -8.63
CA LEU A 171 -8.07 -10.71 -9.89
C LEU A 171 -9.52 -10.97 -10.33
N GLY A 172 -10.12 -10.04 -11.08
CA GLY A 172 -11.46 -10.20 -11.64
C GLY A 172 -12.56 -10.41 -10.59
N GLY A 173 -12.42 -9.79 -9.41
CA GLY A 173 -13.39 -9.93 -8.32
C GLY A 173 -13.25 -11.21 -7.49
N ARG A 174 -12.28 -12.09 -7.78
CA ARG A 174 -12.01 -13.27 -6.94
C ARG A 174 -11.62 -12.83 -5.52
N GLY A 175 -12.20 -13.48 -4.51
CA GLY A 175 -11.97 -13.13 -3.11
C GLY A 175 -10.70 -13.75 -2.53
N VAL A 176 -9.90 -12.96 -1.81
CA VAL A 176 -8.81 -13.45 -0.94
C VAL A 176 -9.38 -13.63 0.47
N LYS A 177 -9.74 -14.88 0.80
CA LYS A 177 -10.41 -15.25 2.05
C LYS A 177 -9.39 -15.46 3.19
N ARG A 178 -9.88 -15.45 4.44
CA ARG A 178 -9.08 -15.74 5.64
C ARG A 178 -8.29 -17.06 5.57
N VAL A 179 -8.83 -18.09 4.90
CA VAL A 179 -8.15 -19.38 4.72
C VAL A 179 -6.83 -19.21 3.95
N HIS A 180 -6.85 -18.43 2.87
CA HIS A 180 -5.66 -18.13 2.08
C HIS A 180 -4.67 -17.33 2.92
N ILE A 181 -5.13 -16.32 3.67
CA ILE A 181 -4.25 -15.50 4.54
C ILE A 181 -3.50 -16.37 5.56
N ARG A 182 -4.16 -17.36 6.19
CA ARG A 182 -3.47 -18.31 7.09
C ARG A 182 -2.39 -19.10 6.35
N GLU A 183 -2.69 -19.61 5.16
CA GLU A 183 -1.70 -20.29 4.33
C GLU A 183 -0.51 -19.40 3.97
N LEU A 184 -0.73 -18.11 3.70
CA LEU A 184 0.35 -17.17 3.40
C LEU A 184 1.28 -17.01 4.61
N PHE A 185 0.75 -16.86 5.83
CA PHE A 185 1.57 -16.80 7.04
C PHE A 185 2.36 -18.08 7.31
N GLU A 186 1.80 -19.25 6.98
CA GLU A 186 2.52 -20.53 7.05
C GLU A 186 3.66 -20.59 6.03
N LYS A 187 3.42 -20.12 4.80
CA LYS A 187 4.46 -20.08 3.76
C LYS A 187 5.62 -19.17 4.14
N LEU A 188 5.34 -18.03 4.78
CA LEU A 188 6.38 -17.14 5.30
C LEU A 188 7.29 -17.82 6.34
N ARG A 189 6.90 -18.93 6.99
CA ARG A 189 7.81 -19.67 7.88
C ARG A 189 8.97 -20.31 7.12
N LYS A 190 8.70 -20.82 5.92
CA LYS A 190 9.60 -21.66 5.12
C LYS A 190 10.65 -20.88 4.32
N GLY A 191 10.44 -19.57 4.12
CA GLY A 191 11.36 -18.69 3.39
C GLY A 191 10.64 -17.87 2.31
N PRO A 192 11.38 -17.03 1.55
CA PRO A 192 10.82 -16.25 0.45
C PRO A 192 10.18 -17.13 -0.63
N VAL A 193 8.99 -16.77 -1.08
CA VAL A 193 8.28 -17.46 -2.17
C VAL A 193 7.56 -16.45 -3.07
N LYS A 194 7.39 -16.79 -4.35
CA LYS A 194 6.64 -16.00 -5.34
C LYS A 194 5.61 -16.88 -6.01
N GLN A 195 4.32 -16.62 -5.82
CA GLN A 195 3.27 -17.52 -6.31
C GLN A 195 1.89 -16.87 -6.39
N TRP A 196 1.01 -17.54 -7.13
CA TRP A 196 -0.42 -17.27 -7.11
C TRP A 196 -1.06 -17.58 -5.75
N ILE A 197 -2.02 -16.75 -5.35
CA ILE A 197 -3.00 -17.09 -4.32
C ILE A 197 -4.07 -17.93 -5.02
N THR A 198 -3.93 -19.25 -4.97
CA THR A 198 -4.87 -20.18 -5.59
C THR A 198 -6.21 -20.11 -4.85
N THR A 199 -7.26 -19.67 -5.54
CA THR A 199 -8.61 -19.53 -4.96
C THR A 199 -9.54 -20.71 -5.28
N GLU A 200 -9.02 -21.77 -5.93
CA GLU A 200 -9.77 -23.00 -6.22
C GLU A 200 -9.41 -24.08 -5.19
N PRO A 201 -10.37 -24.94 -4.78
CA PRO A 201 -10.03 -26.15 -4.03
C PRO A 201 -9.02 -26.98 -4.85
N PRO A 202 -8.22 -27.86 -4.22
CA PRO A 202 -7.36 -28.78 -4.96
C PRO A 202 -8.23 -29.46 -6.00
N LYS A 203 -7.88 -29.35 -7.29
CA LYS A 203 -8.55 -30.12 -8.34
C LYS A 203 -8.46 -31.57 -7.91
N ALA A 204 -9.60 -32.16 -7.52
CA ALA A 204 -9.72 -33.61 -7.52
C ALA A 204 -9.22 -34.05 -8.89
N ALA A 205 -8.21 -34.93 -8.90
CA ALA A 205 -7.50 -35.37 -10.08
C ALA A 205 -8.46 -35.46 -11.28
N MET A 206 -8.23 -34.62 -12.29
CA MET A 206 -8.84 -34.84 -13.58
C MET A 206 -8.30 -36.18 -14.06
N LYS A 207 -9.06 -37.25 -13.81
CA LYS A 207 -8.93 -38.51 -14.53
C LYS A 207 -9.34 -38.20 -15.97
N GLY A 208 -8.34 -37.91 -16.79
CA GLY A 208 -8.35 -38.15 -18.23
C GLY A 208 -7.60 -39.44 -18.48
#